data_AF-A0A1I0MZQ7-F1
#
_entry.id   AF-A0A1I0MZQ7-F1
#
_cell.length_a   1.000
_cell.length_b   1.000
_cell.length_c   1.000
_cell.angle_alpha   90.00
_cell.angle_beta   90.00
_cell.angle_gamma   90.00
#
_symmetry.space_group_name_H-M   'P 1'
#
loop_
_entity.id
_entity.type
_entity.pdbx_description
1 polymer ?
#
loop_
_entity_poly.entity_id
_entity_poly.type
_entity_poly.pdbx_seq_one_letter_code
_entity_poly.pdbx_strand_id
1 'polypeptide(L)'
;MENIVKKKSINIKIIILLAVLIVAIVFVIIKCFAPTSNRSVNISNYINVTYSGLQSRGKAICEVEKDKLYIQLAGEEKNTVVLAKIKAVIDSITVETNGSDLSNGDSVGITVSYDKASAKKVDCDFSKLKYSIKVSGLGDGKTIDIFENVEVIVAGISPEAYANVSNKWTEDDLKNISFTIQNPSNISKGDVVIVKCNATEEEMTQRGYILQSYSKEYKVDKVNSYLSDVSQIDMSLLQIIKTESADTIKSETDSLKFRMFYKATNDSTYLFQYNNEWVNNTELVKAVYLTKKVNTDVITNNYIYILFKANISNGSTTSDIYFAFEYPDGIITNDDKFTIAHNNQSTRYICGLNYDDILGRVITSKANSYTITEISGLK
;
A
#
# COMPACT_ATOMS: atom_id res chain seq x y z
N MET A 1 50.19 -36.44 -8.01
CA MET A 1 48.72 -36.40 -8.04
C MET A 1 48.30 -34.95 -7.95
N GLU A 2 47.54 -34.52 -8.94
CA GLU A 2 47.40 -33.16 -9.45
C GLU A 2 46.61 -32.23 -8.52
N ASN A 3 47.15 -31.02 -8.32
CA ASN A 3 46.42 -29.87 -7.81
C ASN A 3 45.70 -29.18 -8.96
N ILE A 4 44.38 -29.33 -9.06
CA ILE A 4 43.55 -28.60 -10.02
C ILE A 4 43.08 -27.30 -9.36
N VAL A 5 43.77 -26.21 -9.71
CA VAL A 5 43.31 -24.83 -9.48
C VAL A 5 42.09 -24.58 -10.38
N LYS A 6 40.88 -24.54 -9.80
CA LYS A 6 39.68 -24.06 -10.49
C LYS A 6 39.80 -22.55 -10.71
N LYS A 7 40.17 -22.16 -11.93
CA LYS A 7 40.07 -20.79 -12.45
C LYS A 7 38.61 -20.36 -12.43
N LYS A 8 38.22 -19.55 -11.45
CA LYS A 8 36.90 -18.91 -11.39
C LYS A 8 36.81 -17.92 -12.55
N SER A 9 36.14 -18.32 -13.64
CA SER A 9 35.83 -17.44 -14.76
C SER A 9 34.85 -16.38 -14.29
N ILE A 10 35.37 -15.19 -14.02
CA ILE A 10 34.57 -13.99 -13.74
C ILE A 10 33.80 -13.68 -15.02
N ASN A 11 32.48 -13.74 -14.94
CA ASN A 11 31.57 -13.51 -16.05
C ASN A 11 31.59 -12.00 -16.38
N ILE A 12 32.28 -11.63 -17.46
CA ILE A 12 32.58 -10.24 -17.90
C ILE A 12 31.33 -9.37 -18.15
N LYS A 13 30.12 -9.96 -18.12
CA LYS A 13 28.85 -9.23 -18.31
C LYS A 13 28.38 -8.45 -17.07
N ILE A 14 28.94 -8.66 -15.88
CA ILE A 14 28.46 -8.02 -14.62
C ILE A 14 29.23 -6.72 -14.28
N ILE A 15 30.28 -6.36 -15.03
CA ILE A 15 31.10 -5.17 -14.73
C ILE A 15 30.71 -3.93 -15.57
N ILE A 16 29.71 -4.01 -16.45
CA ILE A 16 29.46 -2.95 -17.45
C ILE A 16 28.32 -1.97 -17.08
N LEU A 17 27.48 -2.22 -16.07
CA LEU A 17 26.31 -1.35 -15.81
C LEU A 17 26.43 -0.33 -14.68
N LEU A 18 27.50 -0.32 -13.89
CA LEU A 18 27.64 0.58 -12.71
C LEU A 18 28.44 1.87 -12.96
N ALA A 19 28.68 2.22 -14.23
CA ALA A 19 29.28 3.49 -14.60
C ALA A 19 28.87 3.90 -16.02
N VAL A 20 27.56 4.05 -16.28
CA VAL A 20 27.12 4.71 -17.53
C VAL A 20 27.11 6.22 -17.29
N LEU A 21 28.27 6.76 -16.94
CA LEU A 21 28.60 8.16 -17.17
C LEU A 21 29.05 8.22 -18.64
N ILE A 22 28.09 8.27 -19.58
CA ILE A 22 28.43 8.52 -20.99
C ILE A 22 28.86 9.98 -21.08
N VAL A 23 30.13 10.22 -20.76
CA VAL A 23 30.79 11.49 -20.99
C VAL A 23 31.02 11.59 -22.50
N ALA A 24 30.07 12.16 -23.22
CA ALA A 24 30.32 12.65 -24.55
C ALA A 24 31.26 13.86 -24.44
N ILE A 25 32.58 13.60 -24.43
CA ILE A 25 33.60 14.65 -24.42
C ILE A 25 33.59 15.32 -25.80
N VAL A 26 32.98 16.49 -25.91
CA VAL A 26 33.12 17.34 -27.10
C VAL A 26 34.47 18.05 -26.98
N PHE A 27 35.53 17.45 -27.52
CA PHE A 27 36.84 18.07 -27.64
C PHE A 27 36.81 19.20 -28.68
N VAL A 28 36.61 20.43 -28.24
CA VAL A 28 36.96 21.61 -29.05
C VAL A 28 38.45 21.90 -28.82
N ILE A 29 39.31 21.25 -29.62
CA ILE A 29 40.75 21.53 -29.62
C ILE A 29 40.99 22.78 -30.47
N ILE A 30 41.29 23.91 -29.82
CA ILE A 30 41.82 25.10 -30.50
C ILE A 30 43.13 25.49 -29.81
N LYS A 31 44.24 25.36 -30.55
CA LYS A 31 45.56 25.88 -30.18
C LYS A 31 45.50 27.40 -30.09
N CYS A 32 45.92 27.97 -28.96
CA CYS A 32 46.32 29.38 -28.90
C CYS A 32 47.65 29.51 -28.14
N PHE A 33 48.73 29.65 -28.91
CA PHE A 33 49.97 30.30 -28.48
C PHE A 33 50.00 31.67 -29.18
N ALA A 34 49.83 32.77 -28.44
CA ALA A 34 50.39 34.09 -28.74
C ALA A 34 50.09 35.09 -27.59
N PRO A 35 51.07 35.90 -27.14
CA PRO A 35 50.87 36.94 -26.14
C PRO A 35 50.57 38.29 -26.80
N THR A 36 49.63 39.09 -26.29
CA THR A 36 49.70 40.57 -26.12
C THR A 36 48.34 41.21 -25.79
N SER A 37 48.37 42.15 -24.83
CA SER A 37 47.49 43.30 -24.54
C SER A 37 46.01 43.28 -24.97
N ASN A 38 45.11 43.52 -23.98
CA ASN A 38 43.65 43.34 -23.94
C ASN A 38 43.21 41.88 -23.75
N ARG A 39 43.29 41.39 -22.50
CA ARG A 39 42.91 40.02 -22.09
C ARG A 39 41.39 39.85 -22.02
N SER A 40 40.70 39.97 -23.15
CA SER A 40 39.34 39.42 -23.25
C SER A 40 39.45 37.91 -23.42
N VAL A 41 39.19 37.16 -22.34
CA VAL A 41 39.23 35.70 -22.35
C VAL A 41 37.87 35.16 -22.78
N ASN A 42 37.85 34.34 -23.83
CA ASN A 42 36.63 33.65 -24.23
C ASN A 42 36.31 32.55 -23.21
N ILE A 43 35.32 32.78 -22.34
CA ILE A 43 35.04 31.89 -21.21
C ILE A 43 34.48 30.54 -21.65
N SER A 44 33.87 30.44 -22.84
CA SER A 44 33.32 29.17 -23.33
C SER A 44 34.39 28.10 -23.52
N ASN A 45 35.66 28.49 -23.69
CA ASN A 45 36.78 27.57 -23.84
C ASN A 45 37.21 26.91 -22.53
N TYR A 46 36.67 27.37 -21.39
CA TYR A 46 37.01 26.90 -20.05
C TYR A 46 35.77 26.34 -19.32
N ILE A 47 34.70 26.05 -20.06
CA ILE A 47 33.49 25.41 -19.54
C ILE A 47 33.39 24.05 -20.20
N ASN A 48 33.56 23.01 -19.39
CA ASN A 48 33.28 21.65 -19.79
C ASN A 48 31.79 21.39 -19.59
N VAL A 49 31.13 20.83 -20.60
CA VAL A 49 29.71 20.49 -20.51
C VAL A 49 29.55 19.00 -20.76
N THR A 50 28.96 18.34 -19.78
CA THR A 50 28.67 16.91 -19.84
C THR A 50 27.17 16.69 -19.71
N TYR A 51 26.69 15.57 -20.24
CA TYR A 51 25.29 15.19 -20.16
C TYR A 51 25.16 13.91 -19.34
N SER A 52 24.12 13.83 -18.53
CA SER A 52 23.78 12.64 -17.77
C SER A 52 22.30 12.34 -17.88
N GLY A 53 21.93 11.08 -17.63
CA GLY A 53 20.55 10.60 -17.71
C GLY A 53 20.21 9.95 -19.05
N LEU A 54 18.91 9.85 -19.31
CA LEU A 54 18.31 9.24 -20.49
C LEU A 54 17.61 10.30 -21.33
N GLN A 55 17.25 9.96 -22.57
CA GLN A 55 16.38 10.80 -23.41
C GLN A 55 15.12 11.20 -22.65
N SER A 56 14.63 12.43 -22.86
CA SER A 56 13.51 13.07 -22.13
C SER A 56 13.70 13.26 -20.62
N ARG A 57 14.86 12.85 -20.06
CA ARG A 57 15.24 12.97 -18.64
C ARG A 57 16.69 13.42 -18.49
N GLY A 58 17.27 13.97 -19.56
CA GLY A 58 18.67 14.37 -19.61
C GLY A 58 18.91 15.65 -18.83
N LYS A 59 20.09 15.76 -18.23
CA LYS A 59 20.57 16.97 -17.54
C LYS A 59 21.91 17.40 -18.12
N ALA A 60 22.10 18.72 -18.26
CA ALA A 60 23.38 19.32 -18.64
C ALA A 60 24.14 19.75 -17.39
N ILE A 61 25.35 19.24 -17.22
CA ILE A 61 26.24 19.56 -16.10
C ILE A 61 27.39 20.39 -16.65
N CYS A 62 27.53 21.62 -16.17
CA CYS A 62 28.61 22.53 -16.55
C CYS A 62 29.64 22.63 -15.43
N GLU A 63 30.91 22.44 -15.78
CA GLU A 63 32.03 22.59 -14.88
C GLU A 63 33.01 23.62 -15.43
N VAL A 64 33.42 24.57 -14.59
CA VAL A 64 34.44 25.56 -14.95
C VAL A 64 35.82 24.92 -14.74
N GLU A 65 36.65 24.89 -15.78
CA GLU A 65 38.04 24.42 -15.72
C GLU A 65 38.94 25.46 -15.03
N LYS A 66 38.70 25.67 -13.73
CA LYS A 66 39.30 26.73 -12.92
C LYS A 66 40.83 26.73 -12.97
N ASP A 67 41.47 25.57 -12.98
CA ASP A 67 42.94 25.46 -13.02
C ASP A 67 43.51 25.93 -14.36
N LYS A 68 42.90 25.50 -15.48
CA LYS A 68 43.31 25.97 -16.82
C LYS A 68 43.07 27.46 -16.98
N LEU A 69 41.95 27.95 -16.45
CA LEU A 69 41.63 29.37 -16.46
C LEU A 69 42.60 30.18 -15.58
N TYR A 70 43.00 29.62 -14.44
CA TYR A 70 44.01 30.23 -13.56
C TYR A 70 45.36 30.33 -14.25
N ILE A 71 45.84 29.25 -14.87
CA ILE A 71 47.10 29.25 -15.64
C ILE A 71 47.06 30.31 -16.74
N GLN A 72 45.94 30.42 -17.47
CA GLN A 72 45.76 31.41 -18.52
C GLN A 72 45.84 32.86 -17.99
N LEU A 73 45.19 33.14 -16.86
CA LEU A 73 45.10 34.49 -16.31
C LEU A 73 46.36 34.89 -15.54
N ALA A 74 46.97 33.95 -14.81
CA ALA A 74 48.19 34.18 -14.06
C ALA A 74 49.42 34.34 -14.98
N GLY A 75 49.55 33.52 -16.02
CA GLY A 75 50.72 33.55 -16.90
C GLY A 75 52.03 33.42 -16.11
N GLU A 76 52.94 34.39 -16.26
CA GLU A 76 54.21 34.47 -15.53
C GLU A 76 54.17 35.37 -14.28
N GLU A 77 52.98 35.80 -13.84
CA GLU A 77 52.82 36.68 -12.68
C GLU A 77 53.35 36.03 -11.39
N LYS A 78 54.15 36.79 -10.63
CA LYS A 78 54.77 36.34 -9.37
C LYS A 78 54.24 37.09 -8.15
N ASN A 79 53.51 38.19 -8.34
CA ASN A 79 52.95 38.97 -7.25
C ASN A 79 51.78 38.22 -6.60
N THR A 80 52.00 37.76 -5.36
CA THR A 80 51.03 36.98 -4.59
C THR A 80 49.69 37.69 -4.37
N VAL A 81 49.69 39.03 -4.28
CA VAL A 81 48.47 39.84 -4.14
C VAL A 81 47.66 39.85 -5.44
N VAL A 82 48.33 39.90 -6.59
CA VAL A 82 47.69 39.83 -7.91
C VAL A 82 47.12 38.43 -8.15
N LEU A 83 47.88 37.39 -7.84
CA LEU A 83 47.44 35.99 -7.96
C LEU A 83 46.21 35.68 -7.09
N ALA A 84 46.15 36.21 -5.86
CA ALA A 84 44.98 36.08 -4.99
C ALA A 84 43.73 36.76 -5.58
N LYS A 85 43.88 37.93 -6.21
CA LYS A 85 42.77 38.62 -6.90
C LYS A 85 42.30 37.85 -8.13
N ILE A 86 43.21 37.23 -8.90
CA ILE A 86 42.85 36.36 -10.03
C ILE A 86 42.02 35.18 -9.54
N LYS A 87 42.43 34.53 -8.45
CA LYS A 87 41.66 33.43 -7.86
C LYS A 87 40.25 33.85 -7.44
N ALA A 88 40.11 35.01 -6.81
CA ALA A 88 38.80 35.55 -6.43
C ALA A 88 37.87 35.78 -7.64
N VAL A 89 38.41 36.22 -8.79
CA VAL A 89 37.63 36.36 -10.03
C VAL A 89 37.16 34.99 -10.53
N ILE A 90 38.03 33.99 -10.58
CA ILE A 90 37.70 32.63 -11.03
C ILE A 90 36.67 31.98 -10.10
N ASP A 91 36.80 32.19 -8.79
CA ASP A 91 35.86 31.65 -7.81
C ASP A 91 34.48 32.34 -7.86
N SER A 92 34.40 33.55 -8.42
CA SER A 92 33.12 34.24 -8.67
C SER A 92 32.34 33.73 -9.89
N ILE A 93 32.96 32.88 -10.72
CA ILE A 93 32.33 32.41 -11.96
C ILE A 93 31.24 31.40 -11.64
N THR A 94 30.05 31.68 -12.16
CA THR A 94 28.87 30.81 -12.06
C THR A 94 28.36 30.51 -13.46
N VAL A 95 27.86 29.29 -13.65
CA VAL A 95 27.32 28.82 -14.93
C VAL A 95 25.90 28.31 -14.70
N GLU A 96 24.96 28.84 -15.47
CA GLU A 96 23.56 28.45 -15.45
C GLU A 96 23.17 27.81 -16.78
N THR A 97 22.33 26.79 -16.72
CA THR A 97 21.73 26.12 -17.88
C THR A 97 20.21 26.21 -17.78
N ASN A 98 19.54 26.27 -18.93
CA ASN A 98 18.09 26.43 -19.01
C ASN A 98 17.33 25.13 -19.38
N GLY A 99 17.92 23.96 -19.13
CA GLY A 99 17.40 22.69 -19.64
C GLY A 99 17.30 21.58 -18.59
N SER A 100 16.07 21.19 -18.26
CA SER A 100 15.72 19.89 -17.67
C SER A 100 15.04 19.02 -18.74
N ASP A 101 14.97 17.70 -18.51
CA ASP A 101 14.27 16.77 -19.40
C ASP A 101 14.81 16.74 -20.85
N LEU A 102 16.13 16.88 -20.99
CA LEU A 102 16.80 17.01 -22.28
C LEU A 102 16.80 15.71 -23.09
N SER A 103 16.81 15.87 -24.41
CA SER A 103 16.94 14.83 -25.42
C SER A 103 18.06 15.14 -26.41
N ASN A 104 18.59 14.12 -27.09
CA ASN A 104 19.60 14.28 -28.13
C ASN A 104 19.07 15.18 -29.26
N GLY A 105 19.83 16.21 -29.62
CA GLY A 105 19.44 17.22 -30.59
C GLY A 105 18.82 18.48 -29.98
N ASP A 106 18.46 18.47 -28.70
CA ASP A 106 17.99 19.67 -28.00
C ASP A 106 19.10 20.72 -27.89
N SER A 107 18.70 21.99 -27.82
CA SER A 107 19.61 23.12 -27.65
C SER A 107 19.59 23.57 -26.20
N VAL A 108 20.72 23.47 -25.51
CA VAL A 108 20.87 24.02 -24.15
C VAL A 108 21.54 25.38 -24.26
N GLY A 109 20.96 26.38 -23.61
CA GLY A 109 21.55 27.70 -23.42
C GLY A 109 22.43 27.71 -22.17
N ILE A 110 23.65 28.21 -22.33
CA ILE A 110 24.62 28.38 -21.25
C ILE A 110 24.78 29.87 -20.99
N THR A 111 24.62 30.27 -19.74
CA THR A 111 24.86 31.64 -19.28
C THR A 111 25.93 31.64 -18.20
N VAL A 112 26.93 32.51 -18.38
CA VAL A 112 28.07 32.65 -17.48
C VAL A 112 28.04 34.02 -16.83
N SER A 113 28.17 34.04 -15.52
CA SER A 113 28.20 35.25 -14.70
C SER A 113 29.46 35.29 -13.84
N TYR A 114 29.97 36.48 -13.57
CA TYR A 114 31.19 36.71 -12.77
C TYR A 114 31.16 38.11 -12.12
N ASP A 115 32.00 38.31 -11.10
CA ASP A 115 32.16 39.62 -10.46
C ASP A 115 33.02 40.56 -11.32
N LYS A 116 32.35 41.46 -12.04
CA LYS A 116 32.99 42.50 -12.87
C LYS A 116 33.87 43.47 -12.07
N ALA A 117 33.52 43.77 -10.82
CA ALA A 117 34.30 44.68 -9.99
C ALA A 117 35.65 44.05 -9.59
N SER A 118 35.65 42.75 -9.29
CA SER A 118 36.88 42.00 -9.05
C SER A 118 37.70 41.81 -10.33
N ALA A 119 37.06 41.53 -11.47
CA ALA A 119 37.74 41.37 -12.76
C ALA A 119 38.48 42.65 -13.20
N LYS A 120 37.88 43.83 -12.96
CA LYS A 120 38.52 45.13 -13.25
C LYS A 120 39.80 45.38 -12.46
N LYS A 121 39.94 44.83 -11.24
CA LYS A 121 41.14 44.99 -10.40
C LYS A 121 42.37 44.26 -10.95
N VAL A 122 42.17 43.35 -11.90
CA VAL A 122 43.23 42.57 -12.57
C VAL A 122 43.22 42.76 -14.09
N ASP A 123 42.51 43.79 -14.58
CA ASP A 123 42.37 44.12 -16.00
C ASP A 123 41.96 42.93 -16.88
N CYS A 124 41.01 42.12 -16.36
CA CYS A 124 40.47 40.95 -17.04
C CYS A 124 39.03 41.22 -17.49
N ASP A 125 38.69 40.75 -18.69
CA ASP A 125 37.31 40.72 -19.17
C ASP A 125 36.99 39.35 -19.78
N PHE A 126 35.73 38.94 -19.70
CA PHE A 126 35.28 37.65 -20.26
C PHE A 126 34.30 37.88 -21.40
N SER A 127 34.58 37.27 -22.55
CA SER A 127 33.68 37.27 -23.71
C SER A 127 32.94 35.94 -23.84
N LYS A 128 31.88 35.93 -24.68
CA LYS A 128 31.00 34.76 -24.94
C LYS A 128 30.30 34.23 -23.69
N LEU A 129 29.75 35.14 -22.89
CA LEU A 129 29.00 34.85 -21.66
C LEU A 129 27.67 34.14 -21.89
N LYS A 130 27.16 34.13 -23.14
CA LYS A 130 25.95 33.41 -23.53
C LYS A 130 26.19 32.67 -24.84
N TYR A 131 25.89 31.38 -24.87
CA TYR A 131 25.98 30.55 -26.07
C TYR A 131 25.07 29.33 -25.94
N SER A 132 24.86 28.60 -27.04
CA SER A 132 24.08 27.36 -27.03
C SER A 132 24.88 26.20 -27.57
N ILE A 133 24.62 25.02 -27.02
CA ILE A 133 25.20 23.74 -27.44
C ILE A 133 24.09 22.73 -27.73
N LYS A 134 24.41 21.75 -28.57
CA LYS A 134 23.51 20.64 -28.87
C LYS A 134 23.77 19.47 -27.93
N VAL A 135 22.70 18.90 -27.40
CA VAL A 135 22.74 17.70 -26.55
C VAL A 135 23.01 16.47 -27.41
N SER A 136 23.90 15.60 -26.94
CA SER A 136 24.23 14.35 -27.62
C SER A 136 24.74 13.31 -26.64
N GLY A 137 24.52 12.03 -26.94
CA GLY A 137 25.05 10.91 -26.16
C GLY A 137 24.16 10.44 -25.01
N LEU A 138 22.93 10.95 -24.87
CA LEU A 138 21.94 10.39 -23.95
C LEU A 138 21.44 9.04 -24.47
N GLY A 139 21.33 8.04 -23.59
CA GLY A 139 20.76 6.74 -23.93
C GLY A 139 19.23 6.78 -23.99
N ASP A 140 18.61 5.91 -24.80
CA ASP A 140 17.15 5.91 -24.99
C ASP A 140 16.35 5.37 -23.80
N GLY A 141 16.94 4.51 -22.96
CA GLY A 141 16.28 3.90 -21.81
C GLY A 141 15.12 2.96 -22.19
N LYS A 142 14.52 2.32 -21.19
CA LYS A 142 13.33 1.48 -21.36
C LYS A 142 12.16 2.06 -20.56
N THR A 143 11.10 2.45 -21.25
CA THR A 143 9.85 2.87 -20.59
C THR A 143 9.07 1.65 -20.10
N ILE A 144 8.65 1.63 -18.83
CA ILE A 144 7.92 0.50 -18.21
C ILE A 144 6.76 0.96 -17.32
N ASP A 145 5.70 0.16 -17.21
CA ASP A 145 4.78 0.21 -16.06
C ASP A 145 5.37 -0.64 -14.93
N ILE A 146 5.93 0.02 -13.91
CA ILE A 146 6.54 -0.69 -12.79
C ILE A 146 5.52 -1.54 -12.01
N PHE A 147 4.24 -1.23 -12.11
CA PHE A 147 3.18 -1.93 -11.38
C PHE A 147 2.63 -3.15 -12.13
N GLU A 148 3.11 -3.45 -13.34
CA GLU A 148 2.69 -4.65 -14.11
C GLU A 148 3.01 -5.95 -13.35
N ASN A 149 4.13 -5.99 -12.63
CA ASN A 149 4.55 -7.12 -11.79
C ASN A 149 4.52 -6.76 -10.30
N VAL A 150 3.53 -5.99 -9.87
CA VAL A 150 3.27 -5.69 -8.45
C VAL A 150 1.93 -6.29 -8.06
N GLU A 151 1.97 -7.18 -7.07
CA GLU A 151 0.79 -7.82 -6.52
C GLU A 151 0.29 -7.05 -5.29
N VAL A 152 -1.01 -6.75 -5.27
CA VAL A 152 -1.69 -6.15 -4.13
C VAL A 152 -2.73 -7.14 -3.62
N ILE A 153 -2.61 -7.54 -2.35
CA ILE A 153 -3.54 -8.44 -1.68
C ILE A 153 -4.27 -7.67 -0.61
N VAL A 154 -5.60 -7.61 -0.71
CA VAL A 154 -6.47 -7.12 0.36
C VAL A 154 -7.04 -8.31 1.11
N ALA A 155 -6.90 -8.31 2.43
CA ALA A 155 -7.33 -9.39 3.31
C ALA A 155 -8.02 -8.83 4.56
N GLY A 156 -8.72 -9.69 5.29
CA GLY A 156 -9.57 -9.29 6.42
C GLY A 156 -11.02 -9.11 6.03
N ILE A 157 -11.77 -8.39 6.86
CA ILE A 157 -13.21 -8.14 6.69
C ILE A 157 -13.42 -6.63 6.75
N SER A 158 -14.08 -6.07 5.73
CA SER A 158 -14.46 -4.66 5.66
C SER A 158 -15.42 -4.30 6.80
N PRO A 159 -15.25 -3.12 7.46
CA PRO A 159 -14.30 -2.04 7.13
C PRO A 159 -12.89 -2.17 7.74
N GLU A 160 -12.59 -3.21 8.50
CA GLU A 160 -11.29 -3.43 9.15
C GLU A 160 -10.29 -4.24 8.29
N ALA A 161 -10.47 -4.26 6.97
CA ALA A 161 -9.55 -4.96 6.08
C ALA A 161 -8.18 -4.25 6.01
N TYR A 162 -7.17 -4.98 5.55
CA TYR A 162 -5.81 -4.49 5.37
C TYR A 162 -5.25 -4.92 4.01
N ALA A 163 -4.28 -4.17 3.51
CA ALA A 163 -3.65 -4.43 2.22
C ALA A 163 -2.14 -4.66 2.37
N ASN A 164 -1.62 -5.58 1.57
CA ASN A 164 -0.19 -5.84 1.42
C ASN A 164 0.21 -5.70 -0.04
N VAL A 165 1.46 -5.29 -0.26
CA VAL A 165 2.06 -5.16 -1.59
C VAL A 165 3.30 -6.05 -1.69
N SER A 166 3.43 -6.74 -2.82
CA SER A 166 4.58 -7.61 -3.10
C SER A 166 5.12 -7.30 -4.49
N ASN A 167 6.42 -7.03 -4.57
CA ASN A 167 7.13 -6.92 -5.83
C ASN A 167 7.38 -8.33 -6.42
N LYS A 168 6.91 -8.58 -7.64
CA LYS A 168 7.07 -9.86 -8.37
C LYS A 168 8.05 -9.77 -9.55
N TRP A 169 8.69 -8.62 -9.78
CA TRP A 169 9.76 -8.51 -10.76
C TRP A 169 10.91 -9.48 -10.42
N THR A 170 11.52 -10.06 -11.44
CA THR A 170 12.60 -11.06 -11.27
C THR A 170 13.97 -10.52 -11.68
N GLU A 171 13.96 -9.49 -12.50
CA GLU A 171 15.09 -8.75 -13.04
C GLU A 171 15.87 -8.09 -11.91
N ASP A 172 17.19 -8.24 -11.90
CA ASP A 172 18.05 -7.77 -10.82
C ASP A 172 17.89 -6.27 -10.53
N ASP A 173 17.63 -5.47 -11.57
CA ASP A 173 17.45 -4.02 -11.47
C ASP A 173 16.08 -3.61 -10.89
N LEU A 174 15.09 -4.51 -10.89
CA LEU A 174 13.70 -4.22 -10.53
C LEU A 174 13.22 -4.96 -9.28
N LYS A 175 13.71 -6.18 -9.02
CA LYS A 175 13.26 -7.06 -7.94
C LYS A 175 13.43 -6.49 -6.53
N ASN A 176 14.37 -5.55 -6.36
CA ASN A 176 14.67 -4.92 -5.07
C ASN A 176 14.00 -3.55 -4.91
N ILE A 177 13.18 -3.12 -5.87
CA ILE A 177 12.38 -1.90 -5.71
C ILE A 177 11.31 -2.16 -4.65
N SER A 178 11.22 -1.27 -3.67
CA SER A 178 10.20 -1.34 -2.63
C SER A 178 8.99 -0.49 -2.98
N PHE A 179 7.84 -0.91 -2.46
CA PHE A 179 6.56 -0.23 -2.65
C PHE A 179 5.89 0.00 -1.30
N THR A 180 5.11 1.07 -1.22
CA THR A 180 4.35 1.43 -0.01
C THR A 180 2.89 1.59 -0.35
N ILE A 181 2.02 1.05 0.49
CA ILE A 181 0.58 1.33 0.43
C ILE A 181 0.27 2.53 1.32
N GLN A 182 -0.43 3.52 0.78
CA GLN A 182 -0.99 4.61 1.58
C GLN A 182 -2.20 4.10 2.37
N ASN A 183 -2.18 4.25 3.70
CA ASN A 183 -3.23 3.80 4.62
C ASN A 183 -3.56 2.29 4.47
N PRO A 184 -2.64 1.38 4.88
CA PRO A 184 -2.76 -0.05 4.60
C PRO A 184 -3.80 -0.79 5.46
N SER A 185 -4.58 -0.09 6.29
CA SER A 185 -5.55 -0.67 7.23
C SER A 185 -6.84 0.15 7.29
N ASN A 186 -7.88 -0.44 7.89
CA ASN A 186 -9.24 0.13 7.94
C ASN A 186 -9.81 0.36 6.53
N ILE A 187 -9.60 -0.62 5.65
CA ILE A 187 -10.02 -0.59 4.26
C ILE A 187 -11.43 -1.18 4.14
N SER A 188 -12.32 -0.44 3.50
CA SER A 188 -13.68 -0.87 3.22
C SER A 188 -13.84 -1.43 1.81
N LYS A 189 -14.83 -2.29 1.61
CA LYS A 189 -15.25 -2.71 0.26
C LYS A 189 -15.73 -1.47 -0.50
N GLY A 190 -15.21 -1.28 -1.71
CA GLY A 190 -15.45 -0.11 -2.55
C GLY A 190 -14.41 1.00 -2.42
N ASP A 191 -13.49 0.93 -1.44
CA ASP A 191 -12.40 1.90 -1.31
C ASP A 191 -11.37 1.78 -2.44
N VAL A 192 -10.46 2.77 -2.50
CA VAL A 192 -9.30 2.78 -3.39
C VAL A 192 -8.03 2.76 -2.56
N VAL A 193 -7.16 1.79 -2.84
CA VAL A 193 -5.83 1.67 -2.25
C VAL A 193 -4.81 2.27 -3.22
N ILE A 194 -3.92 3.13 -2.72
CA ILE A 194 -2.87 3.76 -3.51
C ILE A 194 -1.52 3.12 -3.17
N VAL A 195 -0.89 2.51 -4.18
CA VAL A 195 0.46 1.96 -4.06
C VAL A 195 1.45 2.95 -4.68
N LYS A 196 2.54 3.23 -3.97
CA LYS A 196 3.63 4.09 -4.43
C LYS A 196 4.92 3.29 -4.62
N CYS A 197 5.60 3.55 -5.73
CA CYS A 197 6.99 3.12 -5.92
C CYS A 197 7.88 4.01 -5.06
N ASN A 198 8.76 3.41 -4.26
CA ASN A 198 9.66 4.16 -3.37
C ASN A 198 10.97 4.59 -4.06
N ALA A 199 11.25 4.10 -5.27
CA ALA A 199 12.43 4.51 -6.01
C ALA A 199 12.26 5.94 -6.56
N THR A 200 13.35 6.69 -6.67
CA THR A 200 13.36 8.03 -7.27
C THR A 200 13.50 7.98 -8.80
N GLU A 201 13.27 9.11 -9.47
CA GLU A 201 13.55 9.24 -10.90
C GLU A 201 15.03 9.05 -11.23
N GLU A 202 15.92 9.60 -10.42
CA GLU A 202 17.36 9.41 -10.58
C GLU A 202 17.76 7.94 -10.47
N GLU A 203 17.25 7.22 -9.47
CA GLU A 203 17.56 5.79 -9.26
C GLU A 203 17.09 4.93 -10.43
N MET A 204 15.89 5.18 -10.95
CA MET A 204 15.36 4.44 -12.10
C MET A 204 16.11 4.77 -13.39
N THR A 205 16.46 6.05 -13.59
CA THR A 205 17.24 6.51 -14.75
C THR A 205 18.63 5.87 -14.75
N GLN A 206 19.30 5.77 -13.59
CA GLN A 206 20.60 5.08 -13.46
C GLN A 206 20.52 3.60 -13.81
N ARG A 207 19.35 2.96 -13.59
CA ARG A 207 19.08 1.57 -13.98
C ARG A 207 18.62 1.44 -15.44
N GLY A 208 18.54 2.54 -16.19
CA GLY A 208 18.13 2.55 -17.59
C GLY A 208 16.63 2.54 -17.81
N TYR A 209 15.81 2.86 -16.80
CA TYR A 209 14.35 2.82 -16.89
C TYR A 209 13.70 4.20 -16.76
N ILE A 210 12.60 4.38 -17.48
CA ILE A 210 11.69 5.51 -17.34
C ILE A 210 10.34 4.95 -16.91
N LEU A 211 9.84 5.36 -15.74
CA LEU A 211 8.56 4.87 -15.23
C LEU A 211 7.40 5.66 -15.83
N GLN A 212 6.34 4.97 -16.23
CA GLN A 212 5.09 5.61 -16.67
C GLN A 212 4.39 6.35 -15.52
N SER A 213 4.49 5.83 -14.29
CA SER A 213 3.95 6.44 -13.07
C SER A 213 4.72 5.95 -11.84
N TYR A 214 4.72 6.77 -10.79
CA TYR A 214 5.24 6.43 -9.46
C TYR A 214 4.15 6.01 -8.47
N SER A 215 2.88 6.06 -8.88
CA SER A 215 1.75 5.58 -8.08
C SER A 215 0.66 4.92 -8.93
N LYS A 216 -0.04 3.96 -8.36
CA LYS A 216 -1.19 3.29 -8.99
C LYS A 216 -2.31 3.06 -7.98
N GLU A 217 -3.53 3.26 -8.45
CA GLU A 217 -4.76 3.06 -7.69
C GLU A 217 -5.31 1.65 -7.94
N TYR A 218 -5.76 1.00 -6.86
CA TYR A 218 -6.35 -0.33 -6.87
C TYR A 218 -7.70 -0.27 -6.18
N LYS A 219 -8.78 -0.57 -6.92
CA LYS A 219 -10.13 -0.59 -6.38
C LYS A 219 -10.37 -1.87 -5.57
N VAL A 220 -10.91 -1.73 -4.37
CA VAL A 220 -11.16 -2.83 -3.43
C VAL A 220 -12.56 -3.40 -3.65
N ASP A 221 -12.72 -4.14 -4.74
CA ASP A 221 -14.01 -4.76 -5.09
C ASP A 221 -14.21 -6.15 -4.48
N LYS A 222 -13.11 -6.85 -4.17
CA LYS A 222 -13.11 -8.24 -3.71
C LYS A 222 -12.48 -8.37 -2.33
N VAL A 223 -13.27 -8.12 -1.30
CA VAL A 223 -12.93 -8.35 0.10
C VAL A 223 -14.17 -8.83 0.83
N ASN A 224 -13.99 -9.66 1.87
CA ASN A 224 -15.10 -10.02 2.74
C ASN A 224 -15.63 -8.76 3.44
N SER A 225 -16.91 -8.72 3.76
CA SER A 225 -17.53 -7.64 4.54
C SER A 225 -18.49 -8.22 5.57
N TYR A 226 -18.67 -7.54 6.69
CA TYR A 226 -19.78 -7.89 7.58
C TYR A 226 -21.12 -7.73 6.85
N LEU A 227 -22.05 -8.64 7.14
CA LEU A 227 -23.44 -8.50 6.73
C LEU A 227 -23.95 -7.16 7.26
N SER A 228 -24.49 -6.32 6.37
CA SER A 228 -24.98 -4.97 6.69
C SER A 228 -26.45 -4.77 6.29
N ASP A 229 -26.97 -5.59 5.40
CA ASP A 229 -28.38 -5.58 4.98
C ASP A 229 -28.99 -6.97 5.16
N VAL A 230 -30.17 -7.02 5.78
CA VAL A 230 -30.96 -8.24 5.99
C VAL A 230 -31.29 -8.94 4.67
N SER A 231 -31.39 -8.21 3.56
CA SER A 231 -31.70 -8.78 2.25
C SER A 231 -30.58 -9.64 1.66
N GLN A 232 -29.36 -9.54 2.20
CA GLN A 232 -28.21 -10.34 1.76
C GLN A 232 -28.14 -11.70 2.45
N ILE A 233 -29.01 -11.96 3.43
CA ILE A 233 -29.06 -13.25 4.12
C ILE A 233 -29.50 -14.33 3.13
N ASP A 234 -28.71 -15.38 2.98
CA ASP A 234 -29.13 -16.59 2.26
C ASP A 234 -30.15 -17.35 3.12
N MET A 235 -31.42 -17.26 2.72
CA MET A 235 -32.53 -17.92 3.40
C MET A 235 -32.41 -19.45 3.38
N SER A 236 -31.73 -20.03 2.40
CA SER A 236 -31.52 -21.48 2.34
C SER A 236 -30.57 -21.93 3.44
N LEU A 237 -29.47 -21.18 3.64
CA LEU A 237 -28.55 -21.43 4.76
C LEU A 237 -29.26 -21.17 6.10
N LEU A 238 -30.06 -20.12 6.22
CA LEU A 238 -30.78 -19.84 7.46
C LEU A 238 -31.81 -20.93 7.79
N GLN A 239 -32.44 -21.56 6.79
CA GLN A 239 -33.33 -22.71 6.99
C GLN A 239 -32.57 -23.95 7.53
N ILE A 240 -31.33 -24.17 7.06
CA ILE A 240 -30.45 -25.22 7.60
C ILE A 240 -30.16 -24.93 9.07
N ILE A 241 -29.72 -23.72 9.40
CA ILE A 241 -29.43 -23.31 10.78
C ILE A 241 -30.68 -23.46 11.66
N LYS A 242 -31.85 -23.05 11.17
CA LYS A 242 -33.14 -23.23 11.88
C LYS A 242 -33.37 -24.71 12.23
N THR A 243 -33.13 -25.61 11.29
CA THR A 243 -33.31 -27.06 11.47
C THR A 243 -32.32 -27.60 12.51
N GLU A 244 -31.04 -27.22 12.38
CA GLU A 244 -30.01 -27.60 13.36
C GLU A 244 -30.31 -27.10 14.78
N SER A 245 -30.86 -25.89 14.93
CA SER A 245 -31.32 -25.36 16.23
C SER A 245 -32.44 -26.22 16.82
N ALA A 246 -33.46 -26.55 16.02
CA ALA A 246 -34.58 -27.37 16.47
C ALA A 246 -34.15 -28.80 16.85
N ASP A 247 -33.27 -29.40 16.05
CA ASP A 247 -32.67 -30.71 16.34
C ASP A 247 -31.82 -30.68 17.63
N THR A 248 -31.14 -29.56 17.89
CA THR A 248 -30.39 -29.35 19.14
C THR A 248 -31.31 -29.29 20.35
N ILE A 249 -32.44 -28.56 20.26
CA ILE A 249 -33.45 -28.55 21.33
C ILE A 249 -33.90 -30.00 21.61
N LYS A 250 -34.27 -30.74 20.56
CA LYS A 250 -34.73 -32.13 20.70
C LYS A 250 -33.68 -33.03 21.34
N SER A 251 -32.46 -33.01 20.81
CA SER A 251 -31.38 -33.90 21.26
C SER A 251 -30.91 -33.61 22.69
N GLU A 252 -30.87 -32.33 23.09
CA GLU A 252 -30.52 -32.00 24.48
C GLU A 252 -31.65 -32.30 25.44
N THR A 253 -32.90 -32.08 25.07
CA THR A 253 -34.05 -32.45 25.90
C THR A 253 -34.15 -33.97 26.08
N ASP A 254 -33.98 -34.76 25.02
CA ASP A 254 -34.05 -36.23 25.10
C ASP A 254 -32.82 -36.85 25.81
N SER A 255 -31.77 -36.07 26.08
CA SER A 255 -30.55 -36.56 26.69
C SER A 255 -30.74 -36.88 28.17
N LEU A 256 -30.55 -38.15 28.53
CA LEU A 256 -30.57 -38.60 29.93
C LEU A 256 -29.46 -37.99 30.81
N LYS A 257 -28.49 -37.27 30.22
CA LYS A 257 -27.40 -36.61 30.95
C LYS A 257 -27.60 -35.11 31.14
N PHE A 258 -28.59 -34.53 30.45
CA PHE A 258 -28.87 -33.11 30.47
C PHE A 258 -30.27 -32.84 31.00
N ARG A 259 -30.47 -31.73 31.71
CA ARG A 259 -31.73 -31.40 32.37
C ARG A 259 -32.29 -30.11 31.78
N MET A 260 -33.14 -30.21 30.76
CA MET A 260 -33.67 -29.03 30.07
C MET A 260 -34.59 -28.22 30.99
N PHE A 261 -35.46 -28.87 31.77
CA PHE A 261 -36.29 -28.16 32.75
C PHE A 261 -35.46 -27.41 33.79
N TYR A 262 -34.39 -28.03 34.32
CA TYR A 262 -33.48 -27.34 35.22
C TYR A 262 -32.81 -26.15 34.52
N LYS A 263 -32.31 -26.30 33.29
CA LYS A 263 -31.68 -25.19 32.55
C LYS A 263 -32.65 -24.04 32.31
N ALA A 264 -33.90 -24.34 31.97
CA ALA A 264 -34.92 -23.35 31.66
C ALA A 264 -35.47 -22.62 32.91
N THR A 265 -35.55 -23.30 34.05
CA THR A 265 -36.18 -22.76 35.27
C THR A 265 -35.20 -22.33 36.36
N ASN A 266 -33.97 -22.86 36.31
CA ASN A 266 -33.00 -22.84 37.40
C ASN A 266 -33.53 -23.46 38.72
N ASP A 267 -34.58 -24.28 38.65
CA ASP A 267 -35.18 -24.98 39.79
C ASP A 267 -34.49 -26.34 40.00
N SER A 268 -33.70 -26.44 41.07
CA SER A 268 -32.92 -27.64 41.39
C SER A 268 -33.77 -28.88 41.67
N THR A 269 -35.09 -28.76 41.91
CA THR A 269 -35.97 -29.92 42.10
C THR A 269 -35.95 -30.86 40.88
N TYR A 270 -35.78 -30.33 39.67
CA TYR A 270 -35.67 -31.13 38.45
C TYR A 270 -34.39 -31.98 38.38
N LEU A 271 -33.34 -31.64 39.13
CA LEU A 271 -32.12 -32.45 39.18
C LEU A 271 -32.33 -33.79 39.90
N PHE A 272 -33.30 -33.84 40.81
CA PHE A 272 -33.61 -35.02 41.62
C PHE A 272 -34.75 -35.90 41.05
N GLN A 273 -35.37 -35.48 39.95
CA GLN A 273 -36.42 -36.24 39.27
C GLN A 273 -35.81 -37.23 38.25
N TYR A 274 -36.59 -38.22 37.81
CA TYR A 274 -36.15 -39.12 36.74
C TYR A 274 -35.91 -38.33 35.44
N ASN A 275 -34.78 -38.55 34.76
CA ASN A 275 -34.43 -37.77 33.57
C ASN A 275 -35.06 -38.35 32.31
N ASN A 276 -36.36 -38.13 32.13
CA ASN A 276 -37.04 -38.54 30.91
C ASN A 276 -37.87 -37.37 30.38
N GLU A 277 -37.14 -36.39 29.86
CA GLU A 277 -37.72 -35.20 29.24
C GLU A 277 -37.85 -35.44 27.72
N TRP A 278 -38.91 -34.95 27.10
CA TRP A 278 -39.08 -35.02 25.65
C TRP A 278 -39.79 -33.80 25.09
N VAL A 279 -39.44 -33.45 23.85
CA VAL A 279 -40.12 -32.39 23.10
C VAL A 279 -41.36 -32.97 22.41
N ASN A 280 -42.52 -32.35 22.64
CA ASN A 280 -43.78 -32.63 21.94
C ASN A 280 -43.88 -31.85 20.62
N ASN A 281 -43.45 -30.59 20.63
CA ASN A 281 -43.49 -29.70 19.47
C ASN A 281 -42.42 -28.62 19.60
N THR A 282 -41.85 -28.19 18.47
CA THR A 282 -40.95 -27.03 18.37
C THR A 282 -41.45 -26.11 17.26
N GLU A 283 -41.74 -24.86 17.60
CA GLU A 283 -42.17 -23.84 16.64
C GLU A 283 -41.15 -22.70 16.57
N LEU A 284 -40.89 -22.20 15.36
CA LEU A 284 -40.19 -20.94 15.16
C LEU A 284 -41.13 -19.80 15.59
N VAL A 285 -40.70 -18.98 16.54
CA VAL A 285 -41.44 -17.81 17.01
C VAL A 285 -41.03 -16.58 16.23
N LYS A 286 -39.72 -16.37 16.09
CA LYS A 286 -39.17 -15.15 15.49
C LYS A 286 -37.74 -15.35 15.01
N ALA A 287 -37.36 -14.65 13.94
CA ALA A 287 -35.96 -14.46 13.59
C ALA A 287 -35.65 -12.96 13.48
N VAL A 288 -34.55 -12.51 14.07
CA VAL A 288 -34.15 -11.09 14.03
C VAL A 288 -32.68 -10.94 13.66
N TYR A 289 -32.41 -9.88 12.91
CA TYR A 289 -31.08 -9.43 12.56
C TYR A 289 -30.80 -8.12 13.29
N LEU A 290 -29.70 -8.09 14.05
CA LEU A 290 -29.23 -6.91 14.77
C LEU A 290 -27.97 -6.39 14.08
N THR A 291 -28.02 -5.16 13.58
CA THR A 291 -26.88 -4.48 12.95
C THR A 291 -26.30 -3.44 13.90
N LYS A 292 -24.98 -3.45 14.10
CA LYS A 292 -24.30 -2.47 14.94
C LYS A 292 -24.58 -1.04 14.46
N LYS A 293 -24.93 -0.15 15.39
CA LYS A 293 -25.06 1.29 15.11
C LYS A 293 -23.68 1.95 15.07
N VAL A 294 -23.59 3.03 14.30
CA VAL A 294 -22.41 3.90 14.23
C VAL A 294 -22.09 4.48 15.62
N ASN A 295 -20.80 4.64 15.94
CA ASN A 295 -20.30 5.22 17.20
C ASN A 295 -20.67 4.43 18.46
N THR A 296 -20.60 3.10 18.39
CA THR A 296 -20.80 2.22 19.54
C THR A 296 -19.54 1.38 19.82
N ASP A 297 -19.21 1.20 21.10
CA ASP A 297 -17.98 0.50 21.54
C ASP A 297 -18.14 -1.03 21.60
N VAL A 298 -19.20 -1.56 21.01
CA VAL A 298 -19.43 -3.02 20.94
C VAL A 298 -18.54 -3.64 19.87
N ILE A 299 -17.97 -4.80 20.16
CA ILE A 299 -17.02 -5.47 19.25
C ILE A 299 -17.69 -6.30 18.15
N THR A 300 -18.87 -6.86 18.42
CA THR A 300 -19.61 -7.68 17.45
C THR A 300 -20.32 -6.77 16.44
N ASN A 301 -20.21 -7.10 15.15
CA ASN A 301 -20.74 -6.25 14.09
C ASN A 301 -22.21 -6.49 13.81
N ASN A 302 -22.64 -7.74 13.92
CA ASN A 302 -24.04 -8.09 13.81
C ASN A 302 -24.38 -9.38 14.56
N TYR A 303 -25.67 -9.57 14.82
CA TYR A 303 -26.21 -10.85 15.30
C TYR A 303 -27.38 -11.27 14.44
N ILE A 304 -27.53 -12.57 14.24
CA ILE A 304 -28.80 -13.20 13.88
C ILE A 304 -29.28 -13.99 15.10
N TYR A 305 -30.51 -13.77 15.52
CA TYR A 305 -31.19 -14.60 16.51
C TYR A 305 -32.31 -15.41 15.86
N ILE A 306 -32.39 -16.69 16.22
CA ILE A 306 -33.50 -17.57 15.88
C ILE A 306 -34.18 -18.01 17.18
N LEU A 307 -35.44 -17.64 17.33
CA LEU A 307 -36.22 -17.87 18.54
C LEU A 307 -37.24 -18.96 18.33
N PHE A 308 -37.28 -19.91 19.26
CA PHE A 308 -38.20 -21.02 19.26
C PHE A 308 -39.04 -21.06 20.53
N LYS A 309 -40.22 -21.66 20.43
CA LYS A 309 -40.99 -22.18 21.56
C LYS A 309 -41.02 -23.69 21.42
N ALA A 310 -40.59 -24.41 22.43
CA ALA A 310 -40.70 -25.85 22.49
C ALA A 310 -41.63 -26.26 23.63
N ASN A 311 -42.62 -27.08 23.32
CA ASN A 311 -43.48 -27.69 24.33
C ASN A 311 -42.78 -28.97 24.83
N ILE A 312 -42.36 -28.97 26.09
CA ILE A 312 -41.52 -30.03 26.66
C ILE A 312 -42.24 -30.66 27.85
N SER A 313 -42.18 -31.99 27.94
CA SER A 313 -42.76 -32.78 29.02
C SER A 313 -41.71 -33.63 29.72
N ASN A 314 -41.96 -33.99 30.99
CA ASN A 314 -41.11 -34.92 31.75
C ASN A 314 -41.91 -36.04 32.47
N GLY A 315 -43.14 -36.29 32.01
CA GLY A 315 -44.07 -37.24 32.62
C GLY A 315 -44.90 -36.69 33.79
N SER A 316 -44.44 -35.62 34.46
CA SER A 316 -45.18 -34.95 35.55
C SER A 316 -45.73 -33.59 35.13
N THR A 317 -44.93 -32.84 34.37
CA THR A 317 -45.23 -31.47 33.95
C THR A 317 -45.06 -31.35 32.44
N THR A 318 -45.80 -30.42 31.85
CA THR A 318 -45.60 -29.97 30.47
C THR A 318 -45.56 -28.44 30.48
N SER A 319 -44.53 -27.86 29.87
CA SER A 319 -44.34 -26.41 29.82
C SER A 319 -43.84 -25.98 28.44
N ASP A 320 -44.24 -24.76 28.05
CA ASP A 320 -43.61 -24.07 26.94
C ASP A 320 -42.29 -23.44 27.42
N ILE A 321 -41.20 -23.81 26.77
CA ILE A 321 -39.86 -23.28 27.00
C ILE A 321 -39.45 -22.50 25.75
N TYR A 322 -39.01 -21.26 25.95
CA TYR A 322 -38.54 -20.38 24.89
C TYR A 322 -37.02 -20.47 24.78
N PHE A 323 -36.53 -20.53 23.55
CA PHE A 323 -35.10 -20.61 23.21
C PHE A 323 -34.73 -19.44 22.33
N ALA A 324 -33.56 -18.85 22.55
CA ALA A 324 -32.96 -17.87 21.64
C ALA A 324 -31.55 -18.33 21.27
N PHE A 325 -31.37 -18.76 20.02
CA PHE A 325 -30.07 -19.10 19.45
C PHE A 325 -29.39 -17.85 18.92
N GLU A 326 -28.11 -17.66 19.23
CA GLU A 326 -27.29 -16.50 18.87
C GLU A 326 -26.23 -16.87 17.83
N TYR A 327 -26.20 -16.12 16.73
CA TYR A 327 -25.20 -16.25 15.67
C TYR A 327 -24.55 -14.88 15.42
N PRO A 328 -23.38 -14.60 16.01
CA PRO A 328 -22.66 -13.35 15.78
C PRO A 328 -21.93 -13.36 14.43
N ASP A 329 -21.67 -12.15 13.92
CA ASP A 329 -20.74 -11.87 12.82
C ASP A 329 -21.01 -12.66 11.54
N GLY A 330 -22.23 -12.53 11.00
CA GLY A 330 -22.53 -12.92 9.62
C GLY A 330 -21.68 -12.11 8.63
N ILE A 331 -21.18 -12.78 7.60
CA ILE A 331 -20.22 -12.25 6.62
C ILE A 331 -20.75 -12.45 5.21
N ILE A 332 -20.51 -11.47 4.35
CA ILE A 332 -20.57 -11.58 2.89
C ILE A 332 -19.14 -11.79 2.39
N THR A 333 -18.88 -12.93 1.73
CA THR A 333 -17.55 -13.24 1.21
C THR A 333 -17.19 -12.33 0.04
N ASN A 334 -15.91 -12.33 -0.34
CA ASN A 334 -15.42 -11.67 -1.56
C ASN A 334 -16.07 -12.17 -2.88
N ASP A 335 -16.75 -13.31 -2.83
CA ASP A 335 -17.58 -13.87 -3.92
C ASP A 335 -19.08 -13.58 -3.75
N ASP A 336 -19.42 -12.60 -2.90
CA ASP A 336 -20.78 -12.15 -2.59
C ASP A 336 -21.71 -13.23 -2.01
N LYS A 337 -21.17 -14.21 -1.28
CA LYS A 337 -21.94 -15.26 -0.61
C LYS A 337 -22.11 -14.98 0.88
N PHE A 338 -23.31 -15.17 1.39
CA PHE A 338 -23.56 -15.14 2.83
C PHE A 338 -23.00 -16.38 3.52
N THR A 339 -22.32 -16.18 4.64
CA THR A 339 -21.83 -17.23 5.53
C THR A 339 -21.89 -16.77 6.97
N ILE A 340 -22.07 -17.72 7.88
CA ILE A 340 -22.09 -17.46 9.32
C ILE A 340 -21.65 -18.73 10.07
N ALA A 341 -20.93 -18.57 11.18
CA ALA A 341 -20.51 -19.73 11.97
C ALA A 341 -21.71 -20.34 12.72
N HIS A 342 -22.00 -21.62 12.46
CA HIS A 342 -23.16 -22.32 13.03
C HIS A 342 -22.82 -23.68 13.69
N ASN A 343 -21.54 -23.99 13.87
CA ASN A 343 -21.09 -25.16 14.63
C ASN A 343 -21.40 -25.05 16.14
N ASN A 344 -21.41 -26.19 16.86
CA ASN A 344 -21.61 -26.26 18.32
C ASN A 344 -22.94 -25.63 18.80
N GLN A 345 -24.06 -26.02 18.18
CA GLN A 345 -25.37 -25.42 18.44
C GLN A 345 -25.80 -25.45 19.92
N SER A 346 -25.41 -26.47 20.69
CA SER A 346 -25.73 -26.59 22.13
C SER A 346 -25.17 -25.46 22.99
N THR A 347 -24.12 -24.76 22.53
CA THR A 347 -23.53 -23.63 23.25
C THR A 347 -24.08 -22.28 22.81
N ARG A 348 -25.01 -22.25 21.85
CA ARG A 348 -25.47 -21.02 21.19
C ARG A 348 -26.77 -20.46 21.72
N TYR A 349 -27.46 -21.15 22.61
CA TYR A 349 -28.77 -20.69 23.09
C TYR A 349 -28.83 -20.45 24.59
N ILE A 350 -29.72 -19.50 24.94
CA ILE A 350 -30.33 -19.41 26.26
C ILE A 350 -31.78 -19.90 26.18
N CYS A 351 -32.32 -20.41 27.28
CA CYS A 351 -33.72 -20.78 27.36
C CYS A 351 -34.37 -20.37 28.68
N GLY A 352 -35.70 -20.34 28.70
CA GLY A 352 -36.49 -19.94 29.86
C GLY A 352 -38.00 -20.08 29.65
N LEU A 353 -38.77 -19.95 30.73
CA LEU A 353 -40.23 -20.05 30.69
C LEU A 353 -40.93 -18.77 30.20
N ASN A 354 -40.29 -17.62 30.38
CA ASN A 354 -40.87 -16.32 30.02
C ASN A 354 -40.22 -15.77 28.75
N TYR A 355 -41.02 -15.59 27.71
CA TYR A 355 -40.58 -15.07 26.42
C TYR A 355 -40.00 -13.65 26.50
N ASP A 356 -40.67 -12.76 27.25
CA ASP A 356 -40.25 -11.36 27.39
C ASP A 356 -38.92 -11.24 28.14
N ASP A 357 -38.66 -12.14 29.10
CA ASP A 357 -37.36 -12.20 29.79
C ASP A 357 -36.24 -12.64 28.83
N ILE A 358 -36.52 -13.60 27.94
CA ILE A 358 -35.56 -14.01 26.91
C ILE A 358 -35.29 -12.86 25.94
N LEU A 359 -36.32 -12.21 25.40
CA LEU A 359 -36.18 -11.02 24.56
C LEU A 359 -35.39 -9.92 25.28
N GLY A 360 -35.73 -9.66 26.54
CA GLY A 360 -35.07 -8.71 27.42
C GLY A 360 -33.56 -8.92 27.49
N ARG A 361 -33.15 -10.18 27.67
CA ARG A 361 -31.74 -10.58 27.83
C ARG A 361 -30.95 -10.52 26.54
N VAL A 362 -31.50 -10.94 25.40
CA VAL A 362 -30.71 -11.08 24.15
C VAL A 362 -30.91 -9.97 23.13
N ILE A 363 -32.10 -9.37 23.06
CA ILE A 363 -32.47 -8.40 22.03
C ILE A 363 -32.62 -7.01 22.64
N THR A 364 -33.49 -6.84 23.65
CA THR A 364 -33.78 -5.52 24.24
C THR A 364 -32.55 -4.93 24.93
N SER A 365 -31.76 -5.76 25.63
CA SER A 365 -30.49 -5.36 26.24
C SER A 365 -29.49 -4.77 25.23
N LYS A 366 -29.61 -5.12 23.95
CA LYS A 366 -28.74 -4.66 22.86
C LYS A 366 -29.32 -3.49 22.06
N ALA A 367 -30.55 -3.07 22.33
CA ALA A 367 -31.26 -2.06 21.52
C ALA A 367 -30.58 -0.68 21.47
N ASN A 368 -29.78 -0.33 22.49
CA ASN A 368 -29.00 0.91 22.47
C ASN A 368 -27.89 0.87 21.41
N SER A 369 -27.21 -0.27 21.26
CA SER A 369 -26.05 -0.41 20.38
C SER A 369 -26.37 -0.98 19.00
N TYR A 370 -27.55 -1.57 18.81
CA TYR A 370 -27.93 -2.26 17.56
C TYR A 370 -29.28 -1.79 17.04
N THR A 371 -29.39 -1.69 15.72
CA THR A 371 -30.66 -1.58 15.01
C THR A 371 -31.23 -2.98 14.86
N ILE A 372 -32.50 -3.17 15.23
CA ILE A 372 -33.17 -4.48 15.22
C ILE A 372 -34.10 -4.54 14.01
N THR A 373 -33.89 -5.54 13.16
CA THR A 373 -34.71 -5.81 11.96
C THR A 373 -35.26 -7.23 12.03
N GLU A 374 -36.55 -7.41 11.76
CA GLU A 374 -37.14 -8.75 11.69
C GLU A 374 -36.81 -9.43 10.36
N ILE A 375 -36.40 -10.69 10.42
CA ILE A 375 -36.11 -11.49 9.23
C ILE A 375 -37.42 -12.10 8.74
N SER A 376 -37.98 -11.52 7.69
CA SER A 376 -39.21 -12.02 7.07
C SER A 376 -38.90 -13.21 6.15
N GLY A 377 -39.81 -14.19 6.09
CA GLY A 377 -39.75 -15.29 5.12
C GLY A 377 -39.10 -16.59 5.61
N LEU A 378 -38.54 -16.62 6.83
CA LEU A 378 -38.13 -17.86 7.48
C LEU A 378 -39.38 -18.58 8.00
N LYS A 379 -39.68 -19.76 7.47
CA LYS A 379 -40.88 -20.54 7.81
C LYS A 379 -40.49 -21.86 8.46
#